data_AF-A0A2V6NS10-F1
#
_entry.id   AF-A0A2V6NS10-F1
#
_cell.length_a   1.000
_cell.length_b   1.000
_cell.length_c   1.000
_cell.angle_alpha   90.00
_cell.angle_beta   90.00
_cell.angle_gamma   90.00
#
_symmetry.space_group_name_H-M   'P 1'
#
loop_
_entity.id
_entity.type
_entity.pdbx_description
1 polymer ?
#
loop_
_entity_poly.entity_id
_entity_poly.type
_entity_poly.pdbx_seq_one_letter_code
_entity_poly.pdbx_strand_id
1 'polypeptide(L)'
;MRTASLVTLLLTLVGGAAYATEYLQTLKEGSWVCSTPEAYDVAVAEERNWQGAKLEELKRDLLERRLCMYVDAEYVEKMMVPFATVVERQGNKVKVTFTVEFRKRLEILHRQITRVTFAGWTDAGNLRDKEIL
;
A
#
# COMPACT_ATOMS: atom_id res chain seq x y z
N MET A 1 38.58 -48.02 -27.96
CA MET A 1 37.50 -48.35 -27.01
C MET A 1 36.87 -47.04 -26.56
N ARG A 2 35.60 -46.80 -26.89
CA ARG A 2 34.83 -45.61 -26.51
C ARG A 2 33.95 -45.98 -25.32
N THR A 3 34.24 -45.44 -24.15
CA THR A 3 33.34 -45.54 -22.99
C THR A 3 32.57 -44.24 -22.88
N ALA A 4 31.28 -44.31 -23.18
CA ALA A 4 30.33 -43.23 -23.01
C ALA A 4 30.07 -43.03 -21.51
N SER A 5 30.36 -41.84 -20.98
CA SER A 5 29.93 -41.44 -19.64
C SER A 5 28.59 -40.70 -19.75
N LEU A 6 27.53 -41.39 -19.35
CA LEU A 6 26.19 -40.84 -19.15
C LEU A 6 26.23 -39.97 -17.89
N VAL A 7 26.16 -38.64 -18.04
CA VAL A 7 26.00 -37.72 -16.91
C VAL A 7 24.51 -37.64 -16.61
N THR A 8 24.10 -38.22 -15.48
CA THR A 8 22.72 -38.21 -14.98
C THR A 8 22.38 -36.80 -14.49
N LEU A 9 21.51 -36.10 -15.22
CA LEU A 9 20.95 -34.81 -14.83
C LEU A 9 19.91 -35.04 -13.72
N LEU A 10 20.29 -34.81 -12.46
CA LEU A 10 19.35 -34.74 -11.34
C LEU A 10 18.65 -33.37 -11.36
N LEU A 11 17.49 -33.31 -12.02
CA LEU A 11 16.52 -32.24 -11.82
C LEU A 11 15.88 -32.41 -10.44
N THR A 12 16.48 -31.80 -9.42
CA THR A 12 15.78 -31.56 -8.16
C THR A 12 14.81 -30.40 -8.36
N LEU A 13 13.59 -30.73 -8.79
CA LEU A 13 12.43 -29.86 -8.65
C LEU A 13 12.13 -29.71 -7.16
N VAL A 14 12.73 -28.70 -6.52
CA VAL A 14 12.22 -28.17 -5.27
C VAL A 14 10.96 -27.37 -5.63
N GLY A 15 9.86 -28.11 -5.82
CA GLY A 15 8.53 -27.54 -5.84
C GLY A 15 8.20 -27.07 -4.44
N GLY A 16 8.64 -25.85 -4.10
CA GLY A 16 8.09 -25.14 -2.96
C GLY A 16 6.60 -24.96 -3.21
N ALA A 17 5.77 -25.72 -2.50
CA ALA A 17 4.36 -25.44 -2.41
C ALA A 17 4.21 -24.07 -1.73
N ALA A 18 4.16 -23.01 -2.54
CA ALA A 18 3.63 -21.74 -2.11
C ALA A 18 2.14 -21.98 -1.85
N TYR A 19 1.81 -22.29 -0.61
CA TYR A 19 0.44 -22.23 -0.12
C TYR A 19 0.00 -20.77 -0.22
N ALA A 20 -0.59 -20.42 -1.37
CA ALA A 20 -1.18 -19.13 -1.62
C ALA A 20 -2.52 -19.05 -0.88
N THR A 21 -2.47 -18.93 0.45
CA THR A 21 -3.40 -17.99 1.08
C THR A 21 -2.96 -16.62 0.58
N GLU A 22 -3.60 -16.12 -0.48
CA GLU A 22 -3.37 -14.76 -0.98
C GLU A 22 -3.88 -13.77 0.07
N TYR A 23 -3.03 -13.49 1.07
CA TYR A 23 -3.27 -12.40 2.00
C TYR A 23 -3.25 -11.09 1.18
N LEU A 24 -4.40 -10.43 1.06
CA LEU A 24 -4.43 -9.08 0.54
C LEU A 24 -3.87 -8.14 1.60
N GLN A 25 -2.98 -7.22 1.23
CA GLN A 25 -2.46 -6.24 2.17
C GLN A 25 -3.32 -4.99 2.17
N THR A 26 -3.56 -4.37 3.32
CA THR A 26 -4.21 -3.06 3.45
C THR A 26 -3.31 -2.12 4.26
N LEU A 27 -3.64 -0.82 4.26
CA LEU A 27 -2.92 0.19 5.04
C LEU A 27 -3.53 0.34 6.44
N LYS A 28 -2.68 0.54 7.44
CA LYS A 28 -3.10 0.96 8.78
C LYS A 28 -3.74 2.34 8.71
N GLU A 29 -4.79 2.54 9.50
CA GLU A 29 -5.24 3.88 9.86
C GLU A 29 -4.10 4.65 10.53
N GLY A 30 -4.00 5.95 10.23
CA GLY A 30 -2.96 6.82 10.76
C GLY A 30 -1.61 6.68 10.04
N SER A 31 -1.60 6.17 8.80
CA SER A 31 -0.38 6.03 8.02
C SER A 31 -0.24 7.12 6.96
N TRP A 32 1.00 7.58 6.73
CA TRP A 32 1.32 8.44 5.59
C TRP A 32 1.60 7.60 4.33
N VAL A 33 1.17 8.12 3.18
CA VAL A 33 1.58 7.64 1.86
C VAL A 33 2.07 8.85 1.06
N CYS A 34 3.35 8.85 0.66
CA CYS A 34 4.02 10.03 0.11
C CYS A 34 4.60 9.83 -1.29
N SER A 35 4.84 10.91 -2.02
CA SER A 35 5.37 10.86 -3.39
C SER A 35 6.79 10.30 -3.46
N THR A 36 7.62 10.54 -2.44
CA THR A 36 8.98 10.02 -2.32
C THR A 36 9.27 9.46 -0.91
N PRO A 37 10.31 8.61 -0.75
CA PRO A 37 10.77 8.13 0.55
C PRO A 37 11.18 9.27 1.51
N GLU A 38 11.81 10.32 0.98
CA GLU A 38 12.28 11.47 1.76
C GLU A 38 11.11 12.32 2.25
N ALA A 39 10.08 12.52 1.41
CA ALA A 39 8.85 13.20 1.80
C ALA A 39 8.13 12.44 2.93
N TYR A 40 8.16 11.10 2.89
CA TYR A 40 7.65 10.27 3.98
C TYR A 40 8.41 10.49 5.30
N ASP A 41 9.74 10.53 5.24
CA ASP A 41 10.56 10.77 6.44
C ASP A 41 10.28 12.14 7.06
N VAL A 42 10.11 13.18 6.22
CA VAL A 42 9.74 14.52 6.68
C VAL A 42 8.35 14.51 7.32
N ALA A 43 7.35 13.90 6.68
CA ALA A 43 5.98 13.85 7.21
C ALA A 43 5.92 13.17 8.59
N VAL A 44 6.60 12.03 8.76
CA VAL A 44 6.69 11.32 10.03
C VAL A 44 7.43 12.14 11.09
N ALA A 45 8.50 12.85 10.71
CA ALA A 45 9.23 13.72 11.63
C ALA A 45 8.38 14.92 12.08
N GLU A 46 7.62 15.54 11.18
CA GLU A 46 6.73 16.67 11.49
C GLU A 46 5.54 16.25 12.36
N GLU A 47 4.91 15.10 12.07
CA GLU A 47 3.81 14.57 12.88
C GLU A 47 4.24 14.32 14.34
N ARG A 48 5.45 13.80 14.58
CA ARG A 48 5.97 13.60 15.95
C ARG A 48 6.01 14.88 16.77
N ASN A 49 6.19 16.01 16.11
CA ASN A 49 6.28 17.31 16.77
C ASN A 49 4.89 17.95 16.99
N TRP A 50 3.85 17.50 16.28
CA TRP A 50 2.58 18.21 16.18
C TRP A 50 1.41 17.32 16.62
N GLN A 51 0.55 17.82 17.53
CA GLN A 51 -0.63 17.10 18.00
C GLN A 51 -1.90 17.95 17.84
N GLY A 52 -3.06 17.28 17.74
CA GLY A 52 -4.37 17.95 17.64
C GLY A 52 -4.52 18.77 16.37
N ALA A 53 -4.99 20.02 16.49
CA ALA A 53 -5.27 20.91 15.35
C ALA A 53 -4.08 21.12 14.40
N LYS A 54 -2.84 21.05 14.91
CA LYS A 54 -1.63 21.19 14.08
C LYS A 54 -1.44 20.01 13.12
N LEU A 55 -1.87 18.81 13.52
CA LEU A 55 -1.78 17.63 12.66
C LEU A 55 -2.71 17.78 11.45
N GLU A 56 -3.93 18.30 11.65
CA GLU A 56 -4.88 18.54 10.55
C GLU A 56 -4.37 19.61 9.57
N GLU A 57 -3.68 20.63 10.07
CA GLU A 57 -3.00 21.62 9.22
C GLU A 57 -1.87 20.99 8.40
N LEU A 58 -1.08 20.10 9.01
CA LEU A 58 -0.03 19.34 8.30
C LEU A 58 -0.60 18.45 7.21
N LYS A 59 -1.65 17.67 7.52
CA LYS A 59 -2.35 16.81 6.56
C LYS A 59 -2.81 17.62 5.35
N ARG A 60 -3.42 18.79 5.58
CA ARG A 60 -3.88 19.68 4.52
C ARG A 60 -2.72 20.24 3.69
N ASP A 61 -1.66 20.78 4.32
CA ASP A 61 -0.51 21.36 3.59
C ASP A 61 0.18 20.31 2.70
N LEU A 62 0.48 19.13 3.25
CA LEU A 62 1.15 18.06 2.50
C LEU A 62 0.29 17.53 1.36
N LEU A 63 -1.04 17.48 1.54
CA LEU A 63 -1.97 17.07 0.49
C LEU A 63 -2.08 18.12 -0.61
N GLU A 64 -2.21 19.41 -0.27
CA GLU A 64 -2.27 20.52 -1.22
C GLU A 64 -1.00 20.61 -2.08
N ARG A 65 0.15 20.36 -1.46
CA ARG A 65 1.46 20.28 -2.13
C ARG A 65 1.66 18.97 -2.90
N ARG A 66 0.71 18.03 -2.83
CA ARG A 66 0.77 16.68 -3.44
C ARG A 66 1.98 15.87 -3.00
N LEU A 67 2.47 16.13 -1.78
CA LEU A 67 3.61 15.43 -1.21
C LEU A 67 3.18 14.16 -0.49
N CYS A 68 2.13 14.25 0.33
CA CYS A 68 1.65 13.11 1.08
C CYS A 68 0.13 13.13 1.21
N MET A 69 -0.45 11.95 1.34
CA MET A 69 -1.80 11.76 1.86
C MET A 69 -1.72 11.05 3.20
N TYR A 70 -2.64 11.40 4.08
CA TYR A 70 -2.85 10.70 5.35
C TYR A 70 -3.98 9.69 5.19
N VAL A 71 -3.74 8.46 5.62
CA VAL A 71 -4.70 7.36 5.52
C VAL A 71 -5.51 7.32 6.81
N ASP A 72 -6.57 8.13 6.84
CA ASP A 72 -7.57 8.11 7.92
C ASP A 72 -8.56 6.93 7.76
N ALA A 73 -9.37 6.66 8.79
CA ALA A 73 -10.36 5.58 8.80
C ALA A 73 -11.28 5.59 7.56
N GLU A 74 -11.73 6.77 7.11
CA GLU A 74 -12.57 6.91 5.92
C GLU A 74 -11.92 6.33 4.66
N TYR A 75 -10.60 6.49 4.51
CA TYR A 75 -9.86 5.96 3.37
C TYR A 75 -9.74 4.44 3.46
N VAL A 76 -9.45 3.90 4.65
CA VAL A 76 -9.34 2.46 4.88
C VAL A 76 -10.66 1.76 4.58
N GLU A 77 -11.79 2.34 5.00
CA GLU A 77 -13.13 1.79 4.75
C GLU A 77 -13.53 1.80 3.26
N LYS A 78 -13.08 2.81 2.51
CA LYS A 78 -13.42 3.00 1.08
C LYS A 78 -12.40 2.38 0.12
N MET A 79 -11.34 1.76 0.64
CA MET A 79 -10.30 1.10 -0.14
C MET A 79 -10.86 -0.14 -0.83
N MET A 80 -10.75 -0.19 -2.16
CA MET A 80 -11.19 -1.29 -3.00
C MET A 80 -10.16 -2.42 -3.01
N VAL A 81 -10.61 -3.65 -3.26
CA VAL A 81 -9.74 -4.80 -3.57
C VAL A 81 -9.09 -4.61 -4.97
N PRO A 82 -7.79 -4.90 -5.16
CA PRO A 82 -6.81 -5.26 -4.13
C PRO A 82 -6.51 -4.04 -3.23
N PHE A 83 -6.57 -4.25 -1.91
CA PHE A 83 -6.57 -3.16 -0.93
C PHE A 83 -5.32 -2.28 -1.08
N ALA A 84 -4.13 -2.84 -0.95
CA ALA A 84 -2.86 -2.18 -1.24
C ALA A 84 -1.89 -3.19 -1.84
N THR A 85 -1.28 -2.84 -2.97
CA THR A 85 -0.30 -3.67 -3.65
C THR A 85 1.08 -3.04 -3.52
N VAL A 86 2.06 -3.78 -3.00
CA VAL A 86 3.45 -3.35 -3.00
C VAL A 86 4.02 -3.48 -4.42
N VAL A 87 4.50 -2.36 -4.97
CA VAL A 87 5.09 -2.30 -6.32
C VAL A 87 6.61 -2.14 -6.28
N GLU A 88 7.16 -1.62 -5.18
CA GLU A 88 8.60 -1.38 -5.03
C GLU A 88 9.00 -1.46 -3.55
N ARG A 89 10.26 -1.81 -3.26
CA ARG A 89 10.82 -1.87 -1.89
C ARG A 89 12.18 -1.18 -1.85
N GLN A 90 12.39 -0.33 -0.85
CA GLN A 90 13.66 0.34 -0.57
C GLN A 90 13.91 0.38 0.95
N GLY A 91 14.78 -0.50 1.44
CA GLY A 91 15.03 -0.64 2.88
C GLY A 91 13.75 -1.04 3.62
N ASN A 92 13.38 -0.27 4.64
CA ASN A 92 12.12 -0.44 5.40
C ASN A 92 10.90 0.23 4.75
N LYS A 93 11.08 0.94 3.63
CA LYS A 93 10.00 1.63 2.94
C LYS A 93 9.53 0.84 1.73
N VAL A 94 8.24 0.95 1.44
CA VAL A 94 7.57 0.27 0.33
C VAL A 94 6.75 1.27 -0.45
N LYS A 95 6.79 1.15 -1.77
CA LYS A 95 5.88 1.87 -2.66
C LYS A 95 4.64 1.02 -2.84
N VAL A 96 3.49 1.61 -2.58
CA VAL A 96 2.19 0.95 -2.63
C VAL A 96 1.30 1.62 -3.66
N THR A 97 0.43 0.83 -4.27
CA THR A 97 -0.66 1.32 -5.12
C THR A 97 -1.98 0.79 -4.56
N PHE A 98 -2.99 1.66 -4.47
CA PHE A 98 -4.34 1.29 -4.02
C PHE A 98 -5.42 2.15 -4.67
N THR A 99 -6.65 1.66 -4.71
CA THR A 99 -7.79 2.40 -5.27
C THR A 99 -8.83 2.68 -4.19
N VAL A 100 -9.30 3.91 -4.11
CA VAL A 100 -10.33 4.36 -3.17
C VAL A 100 -11.60 4.71 -3.96
N GLU A 101 -12.74 4.20 -3.53
CA GLU A 101 -14.04 4.47 -4.17
C GLU A 101 -14.86 5.47 -3.34
N PHE A 102 -15.09 6.64 -3.91
CA PHE A 102 -15.98 7.65 -3.37
C PHE A 102 -17.36 7.52 -4.01
N ARG A 103 -18.38 7.28 -3.18
CA ARG A 103 -19.78 7.20 -3.60
C ARG A 103 -20.52 8.45 -3.13
N LYS A 104 -20.95 9.30 -4.07
CA LYS A 104 -21.79 10.47 -3.79
C LYS A 104 -23.22 10.19 -4.24
N ARG A 105 -24.18 10.33 -3.31
CA ARG A 105 -25.61 10.25 -3.65
C ARG A 105 -26.06 11.60 -4.21
N LEU A 106 -26.60 11.61 -5.43
CA LEU A 106 -27.12 12.82 -6.08
C LEU A 106 -28.65 12.91 -5.92
N GLU A 107 -29.37 11.79 -6.05
CA GLU A 107 -30.82 11.67 -5.82
C GLU A 107 -31.18 10.30 -5.22
N ILE A 108 -32.47 10.00 -5.03
CA ILE A 108 -32.92 8.73 -4.43
C ILE A 108 -32.35 7.53 -5.19
N LEU A 109 -32.26 7.60 -6.53
CA LEU A 109 -31.77 6.55 -7.44
C LEU A 109 -30.41 6.84 -8.08
N HIS A 110 -29.97 8.10 -8.13
CA HIS A 110 -28.73 8.49 -8.80
C HIS A 110 -27.53 8.48 -7.84
N ARG A 111 -26.50 7.68 -8.18
CA ARG A 111 -25.22 7.63 -7.49
C ARG A 111 -24.10 7.97 -8.45
N GLN A 112 -23.23 8.89 -8.05
CA GLN A 112 -21.95 9.13 -8.71
C GLN A 112 -20.87 8.33 -7.99
N ILE A 113 -20.15 7.52 -8.75
CA ILE A 113 -19.02 6.73 -8.26
C ILE A 113 -17.74 7.33 -8.85
N THR A 114 -16.80 7.70 -8.00
CA THR A 114 -15.47 8.17 -8.39
C THR A 114 -14.43 7.24 -7.79
N ARG A 115 -13.58 6.67 -8.63
CA ARG A 115 -12.47 5.81 -8.22
C ARG A 115 -11.17 6.57 -8.43
N VAL A 116 -10.33 6.60 -7.40
CA VAL A 116 -9.03 7.27 -7.45
C VAL A 116 -7.96 6.25 -7.09
N THR A 117 -7.02 6.05 -8.00
CA THR A 117 -5.83 5.22 -7.74
C THR A 117 -4.71 6.10 -7.22
N PHE A 118 -4.20 5.75 -6.05
CA PHE A 118 -3.08 6.38 -5.39
C PHE A 118 -1.84 5.51 -5.53
N ALA A 119 -0.67 6.15 -5.63
CA ALA A 119 0.62 5.48 -5.59
C ALA A 119 1.60 6.31 -4.76
N GLY A 120 2.29 5.69 -3.81
CA GLY A 120 3.24 6.39 -2.95
C GLY A 120 3.98 5.48 -1.98
N TRP A 121 4.91 6.07 -1.24
CA TRP A 121 5.81 5.43 -0.31
C TRP A 121 5.30 5.49 1.12
N THR A 122 5.46 4.39 1.85
CA THR A 122 5.14 4.27 3.27
C THR A 122 6.12 3.32 3.96
N ASP A 123 6.12 3.25 5.29
CA ASP A 123 6.87 2.22 6.03
C ASP A 123 6.20 0.84 5.83
N ALA A 124 7.00 -0.21 5.64
CA ALA A 124 6.50 -1.57 5.45
C ALA A 124 5.63 -2.05 6.63
N GLY A 125 5.94 -1.57 7.84
CA GLY A 125 5.16 -1.82 9.05
C GLY A 125 3.77 -1.18 9.03
N ASN A 126 3.44 -0.29 8.09
CA ASN A 126 2.10 0.24 7.91
C ASN A 126 1.17 -0.66 7.09
N LEU A 127 1.69 -1.76 6.54
CA LEU A 127 0.87 -2.77 5.90
C LEU A 127 0.34 -3.76 6.94
N ARG A 128 -0.90 -4.20 6.73
CA ARG A 128 -1.51 -5.29 7.49
C ARG A 128 -2.12 -6.28 6.52
N ASP A 129 -2.00 -7.56 6.84
CA ASP A 129 -2.72 -8.59 6.11
C ASP A 129 -4.21 -8.48 6.42
N LYS A 130 -5.02 -8.61 5.38
CA LYS A 130 -6.48 -8.56 5.45
C LYS A 130 -7.01 -9.88 4.94
N GLU A 131 -7.59 -10.65 5.86
CA GLU A 131 -8.36 -11.84 5.52
C GLU A 131 -9.62 -11.43 4.76
N ILE A 132 -9.87 -12.07 3.61
CA ILE A 132 -11.14 -11.99 2.92
C ILE A 132 -12.00 -13.12 3.51
N LEU A 133 -13.02 -12.78 4.28
CA LEU A 133 -14.06 -13.72 4.74
C LEU A 133 -15.06 -13.99 3.61
#